data_AF-A0A7S4CUI2-F1
#
_entry.id   AF-A0A7S4CUI2-F1
#
_cell.length_a   1.000
_cell.length_b   1.000
_cell.length_c   1.000
_cell.angle_alpha   90.00
_cell.angle_beta   90.00
_cell.angle_gamma   90.00
#
_symmetry.space_group_name_H-M   'P 1'
#
loop_
_entity.id
_entity.type
_entity.pdbx_description
1 polymer ?
#
loop_
_entity_poly.entity_id
_entity_poly.type
_entity_poly.pdbx_seq_one_letter_code
_entity_poly.pdbx_strand_id
1 'polypeptide(L)'
;GLVNVGLIRIDDLLHHIVTEYDVIRMFPFANVIVVLKVKGRLLAKTFNWGLANRGSGMFSIACGARQNPAGKWVADDGTVLDSSDRQFLIATNSYLLKAPGSPLHKGPQVTVVGDVGFYAQNFIKYLRGAYASSPSVPAKDLRHPLSAADLRGSGPKA
;
A
#
# COMPACT_ATOMS: atom_id res chain seq x y z
N GLY A 1 3.72 2.87 2.55
CA GLY A 1 2.98 2.37 1.37
C GLY A 1 1.91 3.35 0.95
N LEU A 2 1.38 3.19 -0.26
CA LEU A 2 0.28 3.98 -0.81
C LEU A 2 -0.67 3.06 -1.58
N VAL A 3 -1.98 3.18 -1.37
CA VAL A 3 -2.99 2.41 -2.11
C VAL A 3 -4.16 3.32 -2.44
N ASN A 4 -4.61 3.34 -3.69
CA ASN A 4 -5.88 3.99 -4.04
C ASN A 4 -7.06 3.10 -3.70
N VAL A 5 -8.13 3.68 -3.17
CA VAL A 5 -9.32 2.95 -2.72
C VAL A 5 -10.06 2.28 -3.88
N GLY A 6 -9.96 2.80 -5.11
CA GLY A 6 -10.55 2.17 -6.28
C GLY A 6 -9.93 0.82 -6.64
N LEU A 7 -8.80 0.43 -6.02
CA LEU A 7 -8.27 -0.93 -6.12
C LEU A 7 -9.11 -1.95 -5.34
N ILE A 8 -9.82 -1.50 -4.30
CA ILE A 8 -10.53 -2.32 -3.33
C ILE A 8 -12.02 -2.17 -3.60
N ARG A 9 -12.71 -3.30 -3.77
CA ARG A 9 -14.17 -3.33 -3.80
C ARG A 9 -14.70 -3.30 -2.37
N ILE A 10 -15.46 -2.26 -2.04
CA ILE A 10 -15.91 -1.93 -0.66
C ILE A 10 -17.14 -2.78 -0.26
N ASP A 11 -17.84 -3.35 -1.22
CA ASP A 11 -19.05 -4.16 -1.01
C ASP A 11 -18.79 -5.59 -0.52
N ASP A 12 -17.53 -6.03 -0.47
CA ASP A 12 -17.18 -7.36 0.02
C ASP A 12 -16.97 -7.35 1.54
N LEU A 13 -18.05 -7.60 2.29
CA LEU A 13 -17.93 -7.94 3.71
C LEU A 13 -17.39 -9.37 3.82
N LEU A 14 -16.19 -9.54 4.37
CA LEU A 14 -15.59 -10.84 4.64
C LEU A 14 -16.22 -11.46 5.89
N HIS A 15 -17.02 -12.51 5.72
CA HIS A 15 -17.69 -13.21 6.81
C HIS A 15 -17.24 -14.67 6.86
N HIS A 16 -17.01 -15.18 8.07
CA HIS A 16 -16.67 -16.58 8.33
C HIS A 16 -15.45 -17.09 7.55
N ILE A 17 -15.67 -17.96 6.56
CA ILE A 17 -14.63 -18.57 5.73
C ILE A 17 -14.36 -17.64 4.56
N VAL A 18 -13.16 -17.07 4.53
CA VAL A 18 -12.67 -16.30 3.39
C VAL A 18 -12.13 -17.25 2.33
N THR A 19 -12.78 -17.29 1.18
CA THR A 19 -12.37 -18.08 0.02
C THR A 19 -11.42 -17.29 -0.88
N GLU A 20 -10.68 -17.98 -1.76
CA GLU A 20 -9.86 -17.29 -2.79
C GLU A 20 -10.75 -16.47 -3.73
N TYR A 21 -11.98 -16.91 -3.97
CA TYR A 21 -12.97 -16.18 -4.75
C TYR A 21 -13.35 -14.83 -4.11
N ASP A 22 -13.48 -14.79 -2.78
CA ASP A 22 -13.73 -13.53 -2.06
C ASP A 22 -12.57 -12.54 -2.25
N VAL A 23 -11.33 -13.03 -2.18
CA VAL A 23 -10.16 -12.18 -2.39
C VAL A 23 -10.08 -11.65 -3.83
N ILE A 24 -10.41 -12.48 -4.82
CA ILE A 24 -10.42 -12.05 -6.23
C ILE A 24 -11.50 -10.98 -6.48
N ARG A 25 -12.66 -11.10 -5.83
CA ARG A 25 -13.72 -10.09 -5.91
C ARG A 25 -13.33 -8.77 -5.25
N MET A 26 -12.60 -8.83 -4.13
CA MET A 26 -12.06 -7.64 -3.47
C MET A 26 -11.02 -6.91 -4.32
N PHE A 27 -10.17 -7.65 -5.04
CA PHE A 27 -9.11 -7.14 -5.91
C PHE A 27 -9.32 -7.58 -7.36
N PRO A 28 -10.34 -7.06 -8.06
CA PRO A 28 -10.74 -7.55 -9.38
C PRO A 28 -9.75 -7.15 -10.50
N PHE A 29 -8.76 -6.32 -10.17
CA PHE A 29 -7.77 -5.82 -11.11
C PHE A 29 -6.46 -6.57 -10.97
N ALA A 30 -5.87 -6.95 -12.11
CA ALA A 30 -4.55 -7.57 -12.20
C ALA A 30 -3.40 -6.58 -11.92
N ASN A 31 -3.48 -5.86 -10.81
CA ASN A 31 -2.43 -4.99 -10.31
C ASN A 31 -1.38 -5.80 -9.56
N VAL A 32 -0.12 -5.43 -9.76
CA VAL A 32 1.00 -5.90 -8.94
C VAL A 32 1.37 -4.85 -7.91
N ILE A 33 1.91 -5.31 -6.79
CA ILE A 33 2.55 -4.45 -5.79
C ILE A 33 3.94 -4.12 -6.32
N VAL A 34 4.21 -2.86 -6.61
CA VAL A 34 5.53 -2.35 -7.02
C VAL A 34 6.21 -1.65 -5.85
N VAL A 35 7.52 -1.85 -5.73
CA VAL A 35 8.36 -1.15 -4.77
C VAL A 35 9.09 -0.04 -5.49
N LEU A 36 8.91 1.19 -5.01
CA LEU A 36 9.49 2.39 -5.58
C LEU A 36 10.46 3.03 -4.60
N LYS A 37 11.57 3.56 -5.11
CA LYS A 37 12.45 4.49 -4.42
C LYS A 37 12.08 5.91 -4.83
N VAL A 38 11.67 6.74 -3.87
CA VAL A 38 11.09 8.06 -4.13
C VAL A 38 11.61 9.08 -3.11
N LYS A 39 11.90 10.31 -3.53
CA LYS A 39 12.27 11.39 -2.59
C LYS A 39 11.10 11.77 -1.68
N GLY A 40 11.40 12.11 -0.42
CA GLY A 40 10.40 12.55 0.57
C GLY A 40 9.50 13.67 0.05
N ARG A 41 10.08 14.70 -0.57
CA ARG A 41 9.33 15.82 -1.17
C ARG A 41 8.28 15.38 -2.20
N LEU A 42 8.59 14.37 -3.01
CA LEU A 42 7.67 13.83 -4.01
C LEU A 42 6.63 12.92 -3.35
N LEU A 43 7.04 12.16 -2.33
CA LEU A 43 6.14 11.34 -1.55
C LEU A 43 5.06 12.17 -0.86
N ALA A 44 5.42 13.29 -0.24
CA ALA A 44 4.46 14.25 0.35
C ALA A 44 3.48 14.81 -0.68
N LYS A 45 3.97 15.22 -1.86
CA LYS A 45 3.11 15.65 -2.98
C LYS A 45 2.15 14.54 -3.42
N THR A 46 2.63 13.30 -3.48
CA THR A 46 1.84 12.14 -3.85
C THR A 46 0.74 11.87 -2.83
N PHE A 47 1.03 11.97 -1.53
CA PHE A 47 0.03 11.81 -0.48
C PHE A 47 -1.02 12.93 -0.51
N ASN A 48 -0.62 14.18 -0.72
CA ASN A 48 -1.55 15.30 -0.88
C ASN A 48 -2.45 15.13 -2.12
N TRP A 49 -1.88 14.70 -3.24
CA TRP A 49 -2.65 14.35 -4.43
C TRP A 49 -3.64 13.21 -4.13
N GLY A 50 -3.21 12.19 -3.40
CA GLY A 50 -4.08 11.10 -2.94
C GLY A 50 -5.27 11.60 -2.13
N LEU A 51 -5.05 12.51 -1.16
CA LEU A 51 -6.11 13.12 -0.36
C LEU A 51 -7.04 14.03 -1.18
N ALA A 52 -6.51 14.76 -2.16
CA ALA A 52 -7.29 15.64 -3.02
C ALA A 52 -8.29 14.87 -3.90
N ASN A 53 -8.03 13.59 -4.16
CA ASN A 53 -8.89 12.72 -4.96
C ASN A 53 -10.06 12.09 -4.17
N ARG A 54 -10.37 12.57 -2.95
CA ARG A 54 -11.55 12.15 -2.16
C ARG A 54 -12.83 12.19 -3.01
N GLY A 55 -13.67 11.17 -2.86
CA GLY A 55 -14.89 11.01 -3.67
C GLY A 55 -14.67 10.33 -5.03
N SER A 56 -13.43 9.94 -5.37
CA SER A 56 -13.10 9.18 -6.58
C SER A 56 -12.34 7.90 -6.26
N GLY A 57 -12.27 6.98 -7.24
CA GLY A 57 -11.42 5.78 -7.15
C GLY A 57 -9.91 6.08 -7.02
N MET A 58 -9.49 7.32 -7.27
CA MET A 58 -8.10 7.77 -7.12
C MET A 58 -7.76 8.23 -5.70
N PHE A 59 -8.76 8.35 -4.81
CA PHE A 59 -8.50 8.65 -3.40
C PHE A 59 -7.51 7.63 -2.84
N SER A 60 -6.41 8.09 -2.27
CA SER A 60 -5.32 7.20 -1.84
C SER A 60 -5.02 7.34 -0.36
N ILE A 61 -4.80 6.19 0.28
CA ILE A 61 -4.51 6.07 1.70
C ILE A 61 -3.01 5.77 1.86
N ALA A 62 -2.35 6.56 2.69
CA ALA A 62 -0.96 6.34 3.08
C ALA A 62 -0.89 5.36 4.26
N CYS A 63 0.12 4.49 4.24
CA CYS A 63 0.48 3.62 5.36
C CYS A 63 1.95 3.88 5.72
N GLY A 64 2.24 4.00 7.02
CA GLY A 64 3.59 4.33 7.51
C GLY A 64 3.95 5.82 7.50
N ALA A 65 2.96 6.69 7.32
CA ALA A 65 3.10 8.15 7.41
C ALA A 65 1.76 8.78 7.81
N ARG A 66 1.82 9.94 8.48
CA ARG A 66 0.66 10.71 8.94
C ARG A 66 0.89 12.20 8.84
N GLN A 67 -0.19 12.98 8.71
CA GLN A 67 -0.09 14.43 8.85
C GLN A 67 0.04 14.82 10.33
N ASN A 68 0.96 15.72 10.64
CA ASN A 68 1.05 16.36 11.95
C ASN A 68 0.01 17.50 12.06
N PRO A 69 -0.15 18.16 13.23
CA PRO A 69 -1.08 19.28 13.39
C PRO A 69 -0.84 20.46 12.44
N ALA A 70 0.38 20.62 11.93
CA ALA A 70 0.74 21.64 10.93
C ALA A 70 0.45 21.20 9.48
N GLY A 71 -0.19 20.04 9.27
CA GLY A 71 -0.53 19.51 7.95
C GLY A 71 0.65 18.89 7.18
N LYS A 72 1.83 18.77 7.80
CA LYS A 72 3.02 18.19 7.19
C LYS A 72 3.02 16.67 7.31
N TRP A 73 3.43 15.98 6.24
CA TRP A 73 3.58 14.53 6.28
C TRP A 73 4.84 14.13 7.04
N VAL A 74 4.64 13.24 8.02
CA VAL A 74 5.69 12.69 8.88
C VAL A 74 5.66 11.17 8.74
N ALA A 75 6.79 10.58 8.36
CA ALA A 75 6.97 9.13 8.35
C ALA A 75 6.99 8.57 9.77
N ASP A 76 6.80 7.26 9.94
CA ASP A 76 6.78 6.63 11.27
C ASP A 76 8.09 6.80 12.05
N ASP A 77 9.22 6.94 11.35
CA ASP A 77 10.53 7.23 11.95
C ASP A 77 10.72 8.70 12.38
N GLY A 78 9.68 9.53 12.26
CA GLY A 78 9.70 10.95 12.61
C GLY A 78 10.17 11.88 11.50
N THR A 79 10.59 11.36 10.34
CA THR A 79 11.08 12.21 9.24
C THR A 79 9.95 13.03 8.62
N VAL A 80 10.11 14.35 8.55
CA VAL A 80 9.23 15.24 7.78
C VAL A 80 9.52 15.10 6.29
N LEU A 81 8.52 14.72 5.50
CA LEU A 81 8.69 14.35 4.10
C LEU A 81 8.83 15.57 3.17
N ASP A 82 8.02 16.61 3.37
CA ASP A 82 7.91 17.80 2.48
C ASP A 82 9.26 18.46 2.15
N SER A 83 10.17 18.51 3.12
CA SER A 83 11.48 19.18 3.02
C SER A 83 12.64 18.20 2.82
N SER A 84 12.36 16.91 2.62
CA SER A 84 13.39 15.87 2.62
C SER A 84 13.80 15.44 1.22
N ASP A 85 15.11 15.47 0.95
CA ASP A 85 15.74 14.79 -0.18
C ASP A 85 16.03 13.31 0.07
N ARG A 86 15.82 12.83 1.30
CA ARG A 86 15.97 11.41 1.62
C ARG A 86 15.08 10.59 0.70
N GLN A 87 15.64 9.49 0.21
CA GLN A 87 14.91 8.51 -0.57
C GLN A 87 14.24 7.50 0.35
N PHE A 88 12.96 7.24 0.08
CA PHE A 88 12.12 6.29 0.79
C PHE A 88 11.77 5.14 -0.14
N LEU A 89 11.73 3.93 0.42
CA LEU A 89 11.12 2.79 -0.22
C LEU A 89 9.63 2.77 0.11
N ILE A 90 8.79 2.70 -0.92
CA ILE A 90 7.35 2.58 -0.76
C ILE A 90 6.84 1.41 -1.58
N ALA A 91 5.90 0.65 -1.03
CA ALA A 91 5.06 -0.26 -1.79
C ALA A 91 3.78 0.48 -2.24
N THR A 92 3.41 0.30 -3.51
CA THR A 92 2.17 0.83 -4.10
C THR A 92 1.67 -0.10 -5.20
N ASN A 93 0.48 0.12 -5.74
CA ASN A 93 0.03 -0.64 -6.91
C ASN A 93 0.62 -0.11 -8.22
N SER A 94 0.74 -1.00 -9.20
CA SER A 94 1.21 -0.67 -10.55
C SER A 94 0.34 0.35 -11.27
N TYR A 95 -0.94 0.44 -10.93
CA TYR A 95 -1.85 1.42 -11.51
C TYR A 95 -1.45 2.85 -11.18
N LEU A 96 -1.16 3.18 -9.91
CA LEU A 96 -0.73 4.53 -9.52
C LEU A 96 0.58 4.98 -10.16
N LEU A 97 1.44 4.04 -10.58
CA LEU A 97 2.65 4.35 -11.36
C LEU A 97 2.32 4.71 -12.82
N LYS A 98 1.26 4.15 -13.39
CA LYS A 98 0.86 4.31 -14.80
C LYS A 98 -0.23 5.36 -15.01
N ALA A 99 -0.99 5.69 -13.98
CA ALA A 99 -2.14 6.59 -14.06
C ALA A 99 -1.70 8.02 -14.45
N PRO A 100 -2.24 8.58 -15.55
CA PRO A 100 -2.01 9.98 -15.91
C PRO A 100 -2.39 10.92 -14.76
N GLY A 101 -1.56 11.93 -14.51
CA GLY A 101 -1.77 12.91 -13.43
C GLY A 101 -1.33 12.44 -12.04
N SER A 102 -0.98 11.16 -11.85
CA SER A 102 -0.30 10.71 -10.64
C SER A 102 1.09 11.34 -10.55
N PRO A 103 1.51 11.92 -9.41
CA PRO A 103 2.88 12.39 -9.23
C PRO A 103 3.94 11.30 -9.37
N LEU A 104 3.54 10.02 -9.28
CA LEU A 104 4.42 8.87 -9.53
C LEU A 104 4.60 8.57 -11.03
N HIS A 105 3.74 9.12 -11.89
CA HIS A 105 3.76 8.84 -13.32
C HIS A 105 4.96 9.49 -14.01
N LYS A 106 5.88 8.65 -14.52
CA LYS A 106 7.00 9.04 -15.40
C LYS A 106 7.90 10.18 -14.86
N GLY A 107 7.94 10.40 -13.55
CA GLY A 107 8.82 11.41 -12.95
C GLY A 107 10.26 10.91 -12.83
N PRO A 108 11.29 11.72 -13.14
CA PRO A 108 12.71 11.33 -12.99
C PRO A 108 13.12 11.06 -11.53
N GLN A 109 12.23 11.34 -10.57
CA GLN A 109 12.45 11.16 -9.13
C GLN A 109 11.86 9.84 -8.59
N VAL A 110 11.41 8.96 -9.48
CA VAL A 110 10.85 7.64 -9.15
C VAL A 110 11.72 6.56 -9.77
N THR A 111 12.26 5.67 -8.95
CA THR A 111 12.96 4.47 -9.43
C THR A 111 12.19 3.24 -9.01
N VAL A 112 11.82 2.36 -9.96
CA VAL A 112 11.24 1.06 -9.64
C VAL A 112 12.37 0.15 -9.14
N VAL A 113 12.23 -0.37 -7.93
CA VAL A 113 13.22 -1.24 -7.28
C VAL A 113 12.86 -2.72 -7.49
N GLY A 114 11.57 -3.02 -7.69
CA GLY A 114 11.07 -4.35 -8.00
C GLY A 114 9.56 -4.44 -7.90
N ASP A 115 9.04 -5.65 -8.07
CA ASP A 115 7.65 -6.00 -7.81
C ASP A 115 7.57 -7.21 -6.85
N VAL A 116 6.45 -7.28 -6.13
CA VAL A 116 6.16 -8.35 -5.14
C VAL A 116 5.09 -9.30 -5.68
N GLY A 117 4.66 -9.13 -6.94
CA GLY A 117 3.55 -9.87 -7.55
C GLY A 117 2.15 -9.29 -7.26
N PHE A 118 1.11 -10.08 -7.57
CA PHE A 118 -0.28 -9.64 -7.57
C PHE A 118 -0.87 -9.38 -6.18
N TYR A 119 -1.77 -8.40 -6.08
CA TYR A 119 -2.47 -8.07 -4.82
C TYR A 119 -3.23 -9.27 -4.24
N ALA A 120 -4.09 -9.93 -5.03
CA ALA A 120 -4.90 -11.04 -4.54
C ALA A 120 -4.04 -12.18 -3.97
N GLN A 121 -2.97 -12.57 -4.68
CA GLN A 121 -2.06 -13.63 -4.23
C GLN A 121 -1.32 -13.25 -2.94
N ASN A 122 -0.80 -12.02 -2.86
CA ASN A 122 -0.10 -11.56 -1.67
C ASN A 122 -1.04 -11.36 -0.48
N PHE A 123 -2.29 -10.96 -0.72
CA PHE A 123 -3.30 -10.88 0.33
C PHE A 123 -3.70 -12.27 0.84
N ILE A 124 -3.88 -13.27 -0.03
CA ILE A 124 -4.09 -14.67 0.39
C ILE A 124 -2.92 -15.16 1.24
N LYS A 125 -1.67 -14.91 0.81
CA LYS A 125 -0.48 -15.27 1.59
C LYS A 125 -0.48 -14.58 2.96
N TYR A 126 -0.80 -13.30 3.01
CA TYR A 126 -0.93 -12.55 4.25
C TYR A 126 -2.00 -13.14 5.17
N LEU A 127 -3.22 -13.40 4.66
CA LEU A 127 -4.29 -14.01 5.43
C LEU A 127 -3.89 -15.40 5.96
N ARG A 128 -3.27 -16.24 5.12
CA ARG A 128 -2.76 -17.55 5.56
C ARG A 128 -1.73 -17.42 6.67
N GLY A 129 -0.81 -16.47 6.58
CA GLY A 129 0.21 -16.25 7.62
C GLY A 129 -0.37 -15.67 8.92
N ALA A 130 -1.19 -14.63 8.81
CA ALA A 130 -1.74 -13.90 9.96
C ALA A 130 -2.80 -14.69 10.73
N TYR A 131 -3.52 -15.60 10.05
CA TYR A 131 -4.64 -16.36 10.64
C TYR A 131 -4.38 -17.87 10.68
N ALA A 132 -3.14 -18.33 10.46
CA ALA A 132 -2.77 -19.75 10.48
C ALA A 132 -3.16 -20.47 11.79
N SER A 133 -3.23 -19.75 12.90
CA SER A 133 -3.42 -20.30 14.25
C SER A 133 -4.76 -19.97 14.90
N SER A 134 -5.66 -19.20 14.26
CA SER A 134 -6.99 -18.95 14.83
C SER A 134 -8.01 -18.50 13.78
N PRO A 135 -9.09 -19.26 13.54
CA PRO A 135 -10.16 -18.89 12.60
C PRO A 135 -11.04 -17.72 13.10
N SER A 136 -10.77 -17.17 14.27
CA SER A 136 -11.48 -16.02 14.84
C SER A 136 -10.51 -15.07 15.54
N VAL A 137 -9.89 -14.16 14.80
CA VAL A 137 -9.15 -13.04 15.41
C VAL A 137 -10.14 -11.91 15.71
N PRO A 138 -10.21 -11.41 16.95
CA PRO A 138 -11.06 -10.27 17.27
C PRO A 138 -10.66 -9.05 16.43
N ALA A 139 -11.64 -8.29 15.94
CA ALA A 139 -11.45 -7.09 15.10
C ALA A 139 -10.47 -6.02 15.66
N LYS A 140 -10.04 -6.15 16.91
CA LYS A 140 -9.09 -5.29 17.62
C LYS A 140 -7.64 -5.42 17.11
N ASP A 141 -7.24 -6.55 16.53
CA ASP A 141 -5.83 -6.82 16.17
C ASP A 141 -5.46 -6.47 14.72
N LEU A 142 -6.40 -5.96 13.92
CA LEU A 142 -6.17 -5.48 12.54
C LEU A 142 -5.27 -4.23 12.44
N ARG A 143 -4.73 -3.72 13.56
CA ARG A 143 -3.89 -2.52 13.61
C ARG A 143 -2.39 -2.81 13.72
N HIS A 144 -1.94 -4.06 13.58
CA HIS A 144 -0.51 -4.34 13.62
C HIS A 144 0.15 -3.90 12.30
N PRO A 145 1.04 -2.88 12.28
CA PRO A 145 1.75 -2.51 11.08
C PRO A 145 2.66 -3.67 10.64
N LEU A 146 2.68 -3.95 9.34
CA LEU A 146 3.59 -4.94 8.74
C LEU A 146 5.03 -4.58 9.10
N SER A 147 5.76 -5.52 9.68
CA SER A 147 7.18 -5.37 9.94
C SER A 147 7.99 -5.49 8.65
N ALA A 148 9.23 -5.00 8.66
CA ALA A 148 10.15 -5.20 7.54
C ALA A 148 10.47 -6.69 7.26
N ALA A 149 10.19 -7.58 8.22
CA ALA A 149 10.32 -9.01 8.04
C ALA A 149 9.16 -9.59 7.22
N ASP A 150 7.94 -9.09 7.41
CA ASP A 150 6.74 -9.54 6.70
C ASP A 150 6.76 -9.16 5.20
N LEU A 151 7.52 -8.11 4.85
CA LEU A 151 7.70 -7.63 3.48
C LEU A 151 8.82 -8.37 2.71
N ARG A 152 9.63 -9.18 3.40
CA ARG A 152 10.62 -10.04 2.75
C ARG A 152 9.96 -11.40 2.50
N GLY A 153 9.35 -11.54 1.32
CA GLY A 153 8.89 -12.84 0.84
C GLY A 153 10.01 -13.87 0.98
N SER A 154 9.67 -15.06 1.47
CA SER A 154 10.58 -16.20 1.57
C SER A 154 11.34 -16.34 0.25
N GLY A 155 12.64 -16.06 0.28
CA GLY A 155 13.53 -16.30 -0.85
C GLY A 155 13.46 -17.77 -1.28
N PRO A 156 13.93 -18.09 -2.50
CA PRO A 156 13.94 -19.47 -2.96
C PRO A 156 14.69 -20.33 -1.93
N LYS A 157 14.00 -21.34 -1.41
CA LYS A 157 14.65 -22.38 -0.61
C LYS A 157 15.64 -23.09 -1.52
N ALA A 158 16.92 -23.00 -1.16
CA ALA A 158 17.98 -23.84 -1.71
C ALA A 158 17.75 -25.31 -1.33
#